data_AF-A0A1S2CCL3-F1
#
_entry.id   AF-A0A1S2CCL3-F1
#
_cell.length_a   1.000
_cell.length_b   1.000
_cell.length_c   1.000
_cell.angle_alpha   90.00
_cell.angle_beta   90.00
_cell.angle_gamma   90.00
#
_symmetry.space_group_name_H-M   'P 1'
#
loop_
_entity.id
_entity.type
_entity.pdbx_description
1 polymer ?
#
loop_
_entity_poly.entity_id
_entity_poly.type
_entity_poly.pdbx_seq_one_letter_code
_entity_poly.pdbx_strand_id
1 'polypeptide(L)' 'MRDAETREWERLAFVAGRDGVPAALAFAQQGFGQYTAAIREAESGGNQYGAAYRDSLNASLVVYQSYISKNE' A
#
# COMPACT_ATOMS: atom_id res chain seq x y z
N MET A 1 12.94 -12.84 -2.12
CA MET A 1 11.72 -12.13 -1.66
C MET A 1 11.17 -11.39 -2.87
N ARG A 2 9.89 -11.51 -3.22
CA ARG A 2 9.30 -10.59 -4.20
C ARG A 2 9.31 -9.20 -3.60
N ASP A 3 9.68 -8.20 -4.39
CA ASP A 3 9.65 -6.81 -3.99
C ASP A 3 8.23 -6.42 -3.55
N ALA A 4 8.12 -5.62 -2.49
CA ALA A 4 6.84 -5.18 -1.95
C ALA A 4 6.04 -4.41 -3.00
N GLU A 5 6.71 -3.66 -3.88
CA GLU A 5 6.07 -2.95 -4.99
C GLU A 5 5.36 -3.91 -5.96
N THR A 6 6.06 -4.97 -6.39
CA THR A 6 5.49 -5.96 -7.33
C THR A 6 4.24 -6.61 -6.75
N ARG A 7 4.28 -6.93 -5.45
CA ARG A 7 3.13 -7.54 -4.76
C ARG A 7 1.91 -6.62 -4.73
N GLU A 8 2.08 -5.33 -4.47
CA GLU A 8 0.92 -4.43 -4.41
C GLU A 8 0.37 -4.11 -5.81
N TRP A 9 1.21 -4.07 -6.84
CA TRP A 9 0.72 -4.03 -8.23
C TRP A 9 -0.10 -5.28 -8.59
N GLU A 10 0.36 -6.49 -8.21
CA GLU A 10 -0.39 -7.74 -8.41
C GLU A 10 -1.76 -7.70 -7.70
N ARG A 11 -1.80 -7.20 -6.46
CA ARG A 11 -3.05 -7.06 -5.69
C ARG A 11 -4.01 -6.06 -6.31
N LEU A 12 -3.53 -4.90 -6.75
CA LEU A 12 -4.35 -3.91 -7.43
C LEU A 12 -4.91 -4.46 -8.75
N ALA A 13 -4.08 -5.14 -9.54
CA ALA A 13 -4.52 -5.79 -10.77
C ALA A 13 -5.59 -6.86 -10.50
N PHE A 14 -5.41 -7.65 -9.44
CA PHE A 14 -6.39 -8.64 -9.02
C PHE A 14 -7.73 -8.02 -8.63
N VAL A 15 -7.74 -6.99 -7.78
CA VAL A 15 -8.97 -6.30 -7.36
C VAL A 15 -9.64 -5.63 -8.56
N ALA A 16 -8.86 -4.97 -9.43
CA ALA A 16 -9.38 -4.33 -10.63
C ALA A 16 -10.02 -5.35 -11.59
N GLY A 17 -9.42 -6.53 -11.75
CA GLY A 17 -9.95 -7.60 -12.58
C GLY A 17 -11.20 -8.27 -11.99
N ARG A 18 -11.27 -8.42 -10.66
CA ARG A 18 -12.39 -9.06 -9.96
C ARG A 18 -13.60 -8.14 -9.81
N ASP A 19 -13.35 -6.91 -9.37
CA ASP A 19 -14.38 -5.98 -8.86
C ASP A 19 -14.44 -4.65 -9.63
N GLY A 20 -13.53 -4.43 -10.58
CA GLY A 20 -13.44 -3.21 -11.39
C GLY A 20 -12.50 -2.14 -10.82
N VAL A 21 -12.15 -1.19 -11.68
CA VAL A 21 -11.23 -0.07 -11.35
C VAL A 21 -11.71 0.76 -10.15
N PRO A 22 -13.01 1.11 -9.99
CA PRO A 22 -13.46 1.87 -8.82
C PRO A 22 -13.19 1.15 -7.49
N ALA A 23 -13.35 -0.18 -7.44
CA ALA A 23 -13.05 -0.97 -6.26
C ALA A 23 -11.55 -1.03 -5.97
N ALA A 24 -10.71 -1.13 -7.00
CA ALA A 24 -9.26 -1.07 -6.86
C ALA A 24 -8.76 0.32 -6.41
N LEU A 25 -9.41 1.39 -6.86
CA LEU A 25 -9.11 2.76 -6.39
C LEU A 25 -9.46 2.92 -4.90
N ALA A 26 -10.64 2.47 -4.48
CA ALA A 26 -11.04 2.48 -3.07
C ALA A 26 -10.09 1.63 -2.20
N PHE A 27 -9.67 0.46 -2.70
CA PHE A 27 -8.67 -0.38 -2.05
C PHE A 27 -7.33 0.34 -1.90
N ALA A 28 -6.84 1.01 -2.94
CA ALA A 28 -5.59 1.78 -2.89
C ALA A 28 -5.66 2.93 -1.88
N GLN A 29 -6.76 3.69 -1.85
CA GLN A 29 -6.97 4.80 -0.91
C GLN A 29 -7.01 4.30 0.55
N GLN A 30 -7.72 3.20 0.81
CA GLN A 30 -7.76 2.58 2.12
C GLN A 30 -6.37 2.08 2.55
N GLY A 31 -5.67 1.36 1.68
CA GLY A 31 -4.32 0.85 1.92
C GLY A 31 -3.32 1.97 2.22
N PHE A 32 -3.39 3.06 1.47
CA PHE A 32 -2.56 4.25 1.69
C PHE A 32 -2.73 4.83 3.09
N GLY A 33 -3.98 5.01 3.55
CA GLY A 33 -4.27 5.50 4.89
C GLY A 33 -3.77 4.57 5.99
N GLN A 34 -4.04 3.26 5.86
CA GLN A 34 -3.65 2.25 6.85
C GLN A 34 -2.12 2.13 6.99
N TYR A 35 -1.38 2.06 5.88
CA TYR A 35 0.07 1.90 5.92
C TYR A 35 0.75 3.18 6.44
N THR A 36 0.22 4.36 6.09
CA THR A 36 0.69 5.64 6.66
C THR A 36 0.51 5.68 8.17
N ALA A 37 -0.65 5.24 8.68
CA ALA A 37 -0.90 5.17 10.12
C ALA A 37 0.04 4.19 10.83
N ALA A 38 0.28 3.02 10.24
CA ALA A 38 1.18 2.01 10.79
C ALA A 38 2.64 2.51 10.89
N ILE A 39 3.11 3.30 9.91
CA ILE A 39 4.43 3.93 9.97
C ILE A 39 4.49 4.96 11.10
N ARG A 40 3.48 5.83 11.23
CA ARG A 40 3.44 6.86 12.29
C ARG A 40 3.40 6.25 13.70
N GLU A 41 2.64 5.18 13.88
CA GLU A 41 2.57 4.47 15.16
C GLU A 41 3.91 3.81 15.55
N ALA A 42 4.64 3.29 14.55
CA ALA A 42 5.98 2.77 14.77
C ALA A 42 6.98 3.88 15.16
N GLU A 43 6.83 5.10 14.62
CA GLU A 43 7.64 6.26 15.00
C GLU A 43 7.32 6.79 16.40
N SER A 44 6.07 6.71 16.86
CA SER A 44 5.65 7.17 18.19
C SER A 44 6.04 6.24 19.35
N GLY A 45 6.90 5.25 19.09
CA GLY A 45 7.37 4.27 20.09
C GLY A 45 6.38 3.15 20.39
N GLY A 46 5.34 2.98 19.55
CA GLY A 46 4.24 2.03 19.77
C GLY A 46 4.49 0.59 19.30
N ASN A 47 5.47 0.32 18.40
CA ASN A 47 5.63 -1.04 17.88
C ASN A 47 7.05 -1.44 17.41
N GLN A 48 7.28 -2.75 17.49
CA GLN A 48 8.47 -3.60 17.38
C GLN A 48 8.91 -3.90 15.95
N TYR A 49 8.36 -3.23 14.94
CA TYR A 49 8.66 -3.55 13.54
C TYR A 49 10.02 -3.00 13.12
N GLY A 50 10.91 -3.90 12.69
CA GLY A 50 12.25 -3.55 12.20
C GLY A 50 12.23 -2.70 10.93
N ALA A 51 13.35 -2.05 10.62
CA ALA A 51 13.52 -1.17 9.45
C ALA A 51 13.01 -1.80 8.14
N ALA A 52 13.27 -3.10 7.92
CA ALA A 52 12.83 -3.81 6.71
C ALA A 52 11.30 -3.84 6.52
N TYR A 53 10.52 -3.86 7.61
CA TYR A 53 9.06 -3.80 7.51
C TYR A 53 8.61 -2.39 7.09
N ARG A 54 9.22 -1.34 7.66
CA ARG A 54 8.96 0.05 7.25
C ARG A 54 9.30 0.28 5.78
N ASP A 55 10.43 -0.24 5.31
CA ASP A 55 10.82 -0.14 3.91
C ASP A 55 9.78 -0.81 3.00
N SER A 56 9.25 -1.97 3.39
CA SER A 56 8.19 -2.65 2.64
C SER A 56 6.87 -1.86 2.59
N LEU A 57 6.50 -1.17 3.67
CA LEU A 57 5.32 -0.30 3.70
C LEU A 57 5.52 0.94 2.83
N ASN A 58 6.69 1.57 2.88
CA ASN A 58 7.03 2.71 2.04
C ASN A 58 6.97 2.36 0.54
N ALA A 59 7.55 1.22 0.15
CA ALA A 59 7.45 0.71 -1.22
C ALA A 59 5.98 0.51 -1.65
N SER A 60 5.16 -0.06 -0.76
CA SER A 60 3.73 -0.22 -1.00
C SER A 60 2.97 1.11 -1.15
N LEU A 61 3.32 2.12 -0.36
CA LEU A 61 2.73 3.46 -0.43
C LEU A 61 3.01 4.15 -1.77
N VAL A 62 4.22 3.98 -2.32
CA VAL A 62 4.57 4.50 -3.66
C VAL A 62 3.65 3.92 -4.73
N VAL A 63 3.36 2.62 -4.65
CA VAL A 63 2.43 1.95 -5.57
C VAL A 63 1.01 2.49 -5.43
N TYR A 64 0.48 2.59 -4.21
CA TYR A 64 -0.86 3.12 -3.99
C TYR A 64 -0.99 4.57 -4.46
N GLN A 65 -0.02 5.43 -4.15
CA GLN A 65 -0.02 6.81 -4.62
C GLN A 65 -0.01 6.89 -6.16
N SER A 66 0.82 6.07 -6.82
CA SER A 66 0.87 6.01 -8.28
C SER A 66 -0.46 5.54 -8.89
N TYR A 67 -1.10 4.55 -8.27
CA TYR A 67 -2.39 4.03 -8.74
C TYR A 67 -3.50 5.06 -8.58
N ILE A 68 -3.59 5.70 -7.41
CA ILE A 68 -4.59 6.73 -7.11
C ILE A 68 -4.47 7.88 -8.13
N SER A 69 -3.28 8.45 -8.31
CA SER A 69 -3.07 9.58 -9.22
C SER A 69 -3.33 9.26 -10.70
N LYS A 70 -3.36 7.98 -11.11
CA LYS A 70 -3.68 7.57 -12.49
C LYS A 70 -5.16 7.33 -12.73
N ASN A 71 -5.95 7.16 -11.67
CA ASN A 71 -7.35 6.73 -11.74
C ASN A 71 -8.33 7.70 -11.04
N GLU A 72 -7.83 8.81 -10.48
CA GLU A 72 -8.61 10.02 -10.13
C GLU A 72 -8.79 10.94 -11.34
#